data_AF-E1KWK3-F1
#
_entry.id   AF-E1KWK3-F1
#
_cell.length_a   1.000
_cell.length_b   1.000
_cell.length_c   1.000
_cell.angle_alpha   90.00
_cell.angle_beta   90.00
_cell.angle_gamma   90.00
#
_symmetry.space_group_name_H-M   'P 1'
#
loop_
_entity.id
_entity.type
_entity.pdbx_description
1 polymer ?
#
loop_
_entity_poly.entity_id
_entity_poly.type
_entity_poly.pdbx_seq_one_letter_code
_entity_poly.pdbx_strand_id
1 'polypeptide(L)'
;MIKTKEFIERVKKLGFEIVCYTNPWSNVESNCKYNSIRIYLHDELLVEVWTNCQYAISTISDGHSCYLYGYDVDELYKVCFEYASTPVDDREDKEKKFF
;
A
#
# COMPACT_ATOMS: atom_id res chain seq x y z
N MET A 1 2.46 14.48 1.19
CA MET A 1 1.47 13.52 1.74
C MET A 1 0.75 12.94 0.57
N ILE A 2 0.87 11.62 0.40
CA ILE A 2 0.33 10.92 -0.76
C ILE A 2 -1.04 10.35 -0.41
N LYS A 3 -2.01 10.48 -1.33
CA LYS A 3 -3.36 9.93 -1.18
C LYS A 3 -3.40 8.46 -1.61
N THR A 4 -4.36 7.69 -1.08
CA THR A 4 -4.50 6.26 -1.40
C THR A 4 -4.68 6.03 -2.90
N LYS A 5 -5.46 6.87 -3.59
CA LYS A 5 -5.64 6.78 -5.04
C LYS A 5 -4.33 7.03 -5.80
N GLU A 6 -3.62 8.10 -5.44
CA GLU A 6 -2.33 8.46 -6.04
C GLU A 6 -1.27 7.37 -5.80
N PHE A 7 -1.22 6.80 -4.59
CA PHE A 7 -0.37 5.68 -4.24
C PHE A 7 -0.60 4.47 -5.15
N ILE A 8 -1.86 4.05 -5.29
CA ILE A 8 -2.26 2.93 -6.17
C ILE A 8 -1.87 3.21 -7.62
N GLU A 9 -2.07 4.43 -8.12
CA GLU A 9 -1.70 4.81 -9.48
C GLU A 9 -0.18 4.80 -9.72
N ARG A 10 0.62 5.29 -8.76
CA ARG A 10 2.08 5.26 -8.83
C ARG A 10 2.61 3.82 -8.87
N VAL A 11 2.12 2.95 -7.99
CA VAL A 11 2.54 1.54 -7.95
C VAL A 11 2.17 0.81 -9.25
N LYS A 12 0.97 1.04 -9.80
CA LYS A 12 0.57 0.46 -11.09
C LYS A 12 1.44 0.95 -12.26
N LYS A 13 1.85 2.22 -12.27
CA LYS A 13 2.75 2.77 -13.30
C LYS A 13 4.15 2.14 -13.27
N LEU A 14 4.58 1.63 -12.11
CA LEU A 14 5.82 0.87 -11.97
C LEU A 14 5.70 -0.59 -12.46
N GLY A 15 4.51 -1.02 -12.88
CA GLY A 15 4.26 -2.35 -13.45
C GLY A 15 3.94 -3.43 -12.41
N PHE A 16 3.66 -3.06 -11.16
CA PHE A 16 3.28 -4.01 -10.12
C PHE A 16 1.77 -4.19 -10.01
N GLU A 17 1.36 -5.39 -9.59
CA GLU A 17 -0.03 -5.72 -9.32
C GLU A 17 -0.43 -5.32 -7.91
N ILE A 18 -1.70 -4.95 -7.71
CA ILE A 18 -2.21 -4.47 -6.42
C ILE A 18 -3.51 -5.18 -6.07
N VAL A 19 -3.57 -5.69 -4.84
CA VAL A 19 -4.79 -6.22 -4.23
C VAL A 19 -5.08 -5.45 -2.94
N CYS A 20 -6.24 -4.81 -2.88
CA CYS A 20 -6.71 -4.18 -1.65
C CYS A 20 -7.48 -5.20 -0.82
N TYR A 21 -7.02 -5.46 0.41
CA TYR A 21 -7.60 -6.45 1.30
C TYR A 21 -8.41 -5.79 2.41
N THR A 22 -9.61 -6.33 2.64
CA THR A 22 -10.47 -5.97 3.78
C THR A 22 -10.72 -7.23 4.59
N ASN A 23 -10.37 -7.18 5.87
CA ASN A 23 -10.61 -8.27 6.81
C ASN A 23 -12.08 -8.21 7.27
N PRO A 24 -12.93 -9.19 6.92
CA PRO A 24 -14.35 -9.17 7.28
C PRO A 24 -14.61 -9.33 8.78
N TRP A 25 -13.60 -9.76 9.55
CA TRP A 25 -13.66 -9.89 11.01
C TRP A 25 -13.00 -8.72 11.74
N SER A 26 -12.49 -7.72 11.01
CA SER A 26 -11.92 -6.52 11.61
C SER A 26 -13.04 -5.68 12.24
N ASN A 27 -12.92 -5.45 13.53
CA ASN A 27 -13.72 -4.50 14.30
C ASN A 27 -13.04 -3.13 14.46
N VAL A 28 -11.90 -2.92 13.78
CA VAL A 28 -11.19 -1.63 13.77
C VAL A 28 -11.88 -0.69 12.79
N GLU A 29 -12.43 0.41 13.31
CA GLU A 29 -12.83 1.55 12.48
C GLU A 29 -11.60 2.16 11.82
N SER A 30 -11.61 2.23 10.49
CA SER A 30 -10.50 2.73 9.68
C SER A 30 -11.00 3.88 8.81
N ASN A 31 -10.23 4.97 8.78
CA ASN A 31 -10.45 6.07 7.85
C ASN A 31 -10.09 5.71 6.41
N CYS A 32 -9.52 4.52 6.17
CA CYS A 32 -9.31 3.95 4.85
C CYS A 32 -10.30 2.80 4.60
N LYS A 33 -10.88 2.74 3.40
CA LYS A 33 -11.78 1.66 2.92
C LYS A 33 -11.23 0.22 3.06
N TYR A 34 -9.90 0.07 3.06
CA TYR A 34 -9.20 -1.22 3.09
C TYR A 34 -8.45 -1.37 4.41
N ASN A 35 -8.14 -2.60 4.83
CA ASN A 35 -7.27 -2.88 5.99
C ASN A 35 -5.79 -2.97 5.62
N SER A 36 -5.50 -3.46 4.42
CA SER A 36 -4.15 -3.45 3.87
C SER A 36 -4.17 -3.35 2.34
N ILE A 37 -3.07 -2.84 1.78
CA ILE A 37 -2.80 -2.83 0.35
C ILE A 37 -1.61 -3.76 0.12
N ARG A 38 -1.81 -4.77 -0.72
CA ARG A 38 -0.83 -5.79 -1.05
C ARG A 38 -0.33 -5.59 -2.47
N ILE A 39 0.97 -5.64 -2.65
CA ILE A 39 1.65 -5.41 -3.92
C ILE A 39 2.34 -6.68 -4.33
N TYR A 40 2.09 -7.11 -5.55
CA TYR A 40 2.55 -8.37 -6.10
C TYR A 40 3.42 -8.15 -7.32
N LEU A 41 4.33 -9.10 -7.53
CA LEU A 41 4.96 -9.33 -8.82
C LEU A 41 4.70 -10.79 -9.19
N HIS A 42 3.92 -11.00 -10.25
CA HIS A 42 3.32 -12.30 -10.53
C HIS A 42 2.52 -12.80 -9.30
N ASP A 43 2.73 -14.03 -8.84
CA ASP A 43 2.00 -14.61 -7.72
C ASP A 43 2.67 -14.34 -6.35
N GLU A 44 3.78 -13.60 -6.32
CA GLU A 44 4.59 -13.35 -5.12
C GLU A 44 4.22 -12.02 -4.43
N LEU A 45 3.93 -12.07 -3.13
CA LEU A 45 3.64 -10.89 -2.32
C LEU A 45 4.94 -10.14 -2.00
N LEU A 46 5.11 -8.95 -2.60
CA LEU A 46 6.30 -8.13 -2.38
C LEU A 46 6.18 -7.19 -1.19
N VAL A 47 5.03 -6.53 -1.07
CA VAL A 47 4.81 -5.53 -0.02
C VAL A 47 3.38 -5.63 0.49
N GLU A 48 3.21 -5.59 1.80
CA GLU A 48 1.92 -5.32 2.44
C GLU A 48 2.03 -4.04 3.26
N VAL A 49 1.17 -3.06 2.97
CA VAL A 49 1.04 -1.84 3.78
C VAL A 49 -0.28 -1.88 4.53
N TRP A 50 -0.23 -1.78 5.86
CA TRP A 50 -1.44 -1.65 6.67
C TRP A 50 -1.93 -0.21 6.66
N THR A 51 -3.15 -0.01 6.20
CA THR A 51 -3.72 1.31 5.92
C THR A 51 -4.19 2.03 7.17
N ASN A 52 -4.50 1.29 8.24
CA ASN A 52 -4.95 1.80 9.54
C ASN A 52 -3.80 2.21 10.47
N CYS A 53 -2.55 1.99 10.08
CA CYS A 53 -1.36 2.27 10.89
C CYS A 53 -0.38 3.16 10.13
N GLN A 54 0.33 4.02 10.85
CA GLN A 54 1.49 4.74 10.30
C GLN A 54 2.73 3.86 10.42
N TYR A 55 3.60 3.88 9.41
CA TYR A 55 4.85 3.12 9.31
C TYR A 55 4.70 1.59 9.39
N ALA A 56 3.49 1.05 9.24
CA ALA A 56 3.25 -0.38 9.20
C ALA A 56 3.35 -0.90 7.77
N ILE A 57 4.52 -1.45 7.44
CA ILE A 57 4.84 -2.06 6.15
C ILE A 57 5.58 -3.38 6.39
N SER A 58 5.26 -4.38 5.59
CA SER A 58 6.03 -5.62 5.46
C SER A 58 6.53 -5.71 4.03
N THR A 59 7.82 -6.01 3.86
CA THR A 59 8.44 -6.28 2.55
C THR A 59 8.87 -7.74 2.52
N ILE A 60 8.75 -8.40 1.36
CA ILE A 60 9.09 -9.80 1.03
C ILE A 60 9.52 -10.63 2.24
N SER A 61 8.64 -11.54 2.68
CA SER A 61 9.06 -12.67 3.50
C SER A 61 10.08 -13.49 2.71
N ASP A 62 11.24 -13.76 3.32
CA ASP A 62 12.25 -14.73 2.87
C ASP A 62 13.35 -14.21 1.90
N GLY A 63 13.40 -12.90 1.60
CA GLY A 63 14.62 -12.25 1.08
C GLY A 63 15.08 -12.64 -0.34
N HIS A 64 14.23 -13.32 -1.12
CA HIS A 64 14.55 -13.74 -2.47
C HIS A 64 14.41 -12.60 -3.50
N SER A 65 15.40 -11.73 -3.62
CA SER A 65 15.37 -10.63 -4.61
C SER A 65 15.59 -11.06 -6.07
N CYS A 66 15.85 -12.33 -6.32
CA CYS A 66 16.29 -12.83 -7.63
C CYS A 66 15.23 -12.72 -8.74
N TYR A 67 13.94 -12.65 -8.40
CA TYR A 67 12.84 -12.46 -9.36
C TYR A 67 12.54 -10.98 -9.66
N LEU A 68 13.22 -10.04 -9.02
CA LEU A 68 12.99 -8.60 -9.16
C LEU A 68 13.78 -7.96 -10.31
N TYR A 69 14.56 -8.74 -11.05
CA TYR A 69 15.40 -8.21 -12.12
C TYR A 69 14.58 -7.53 -13.21
N GLY A 70 14.95 -6.30 -13.58
CA GLY A 70 14.24 -5.49 -14.57
C GLY A 70 13.11 -4.61 -14.04
N TYR A 71 12.83 -4.67 -12.73
CA TYR A 71 11.85 -3.81 -12.06
C TYR A 71 12.53 -2.76 -11.18
N ASP A 72 11.93 -1.57 -11.09
CA ASP A 72 12.41 -0.49 -10.21
C ASP A 72 11.84 -0.67 -8.80
N VAL A 73 12.44 -1.61 -8.07
CA VAL A 73 12.02 -1.95 -6.69
C VAL A 73 12.39 -0.85 -5.69
N ASP A 74 13.48 -0.12 -5.94
CA ASP A 74 13.87 0.99 -5.08
C ASP A 74 12.81 2.09 -5.12
N GLU A 75 12.29 2.43 -6.31
CA GLU A 75 11.18 3.37 -6.43
C GLU A 75 9.89 2.82 -5.82
N LEU A 76 9.60 1.52 -5.98
CA LEU A 76 8.47 0.88 -5.31
C LEU A 76 8.54 1.07 -3.79
N TYR A 77 9.68 0.75 -3.17
CA TYR A 77 9.84 0.89 -1.72
C TYR A 77 9.76 2.34 -1.28
N LYS A 78 10.34 3.29 -2.02
CA LYS A 78 10.19 4.74 -1.72
C LYS A 78 8.72 5.15 -1.71
N VAL A 79 7.95 4.77 -2.72
CA VAL A 79 6.50 5.06 -2.80
C VAL A 79 5.75 4.44 -1.62
N CYS A 80 6.07 3.20 -1.26
CA CYS A 80 5.44 2.51 -0.13
C CYS A 80 5.77 3.18 1.21
N PHE A 81 7.02 3.59 1.42
CA PHE A 81 7.44 4.33 2.61
C PHE A 81 6.79 5.72 2.68
N GLU A 82 6.68 6.42 1.56
CA GLU A 82 5.99 7.72 1.49
C GLU A 82 4.50 7.59 1.90
N TYR A 83 3.83 6.53 1.42
CA TYR A 83 2.45 6.26 1.79
C TYR A 83 2.31 5.81 3.25
N ALA A 84 3.13 4.87 3.70
CA ALA A 84 3.12 4.38 5.08
C ALA A 84 3.49 5.47 6.09
N SER A 85 4.33 6.44 5.72
CA SER A 85 4.68 7.59 6.57
C SER A 85 3.64 8.71 6.56
N THR A 86 2.73 8.74 5.58
CA THR A 86 1.62 9.71 5.58
C THR A 86 0.66 9.37 6.74
N PRO A 87 0.25 10.34 7.58
CA PRO A 87 -0.73 10.09 8.66
C PRO A 87 -2.02 9.47 8.13
N VAL A 88 -2.59 8.52 8.87
CA VAL A 88 -3.76 7.74 8.43
C VAL A 88 -4.93 8.63 7.99
N ASP A 89 -5.19 9.69 8.76
CA ASP A 89 -6.29 10.64 8.51
C ASP A 89 -6.12 11.49 7.25
N ASP A 90 -4.89 11.54 6.72
CA ASP A 90 -4.52 12.29 5.53
C ASP A 90 -4.43 11.41 4.28
N ARG A 91 -4.60 10.08 4.40
CA ARG A 91 -4.48 9.14 3.26
C ARG A 91 -5.73 9.07 2.40
N GLU A 92 -6.92 9.26 2.97
CA GLU A 92 -8.14 9.31 2.17
C GLU A 92 -8.36 10.68 1.54
N ASP A 93 -8.94 10.64 0.34
CA ASP A 93 -9.62 11.77 -0.25
C ASP A 93 -10.93 11.93 0.52
N LYS A 94 -10.90 12.72 1.60
CA LYS A 94 -12.12 13.16 2.26
C LYS A 94 -12.91 13.96 1.23
N GLU A 95 -13.80 13.31 0.48
CA GLU A 95 -14.98 14.01 -0.01
C GLU A 95 -15.63 14.59 1.24
N LYS A 96 -15.56 15.91 1.38
CA LYS A 96 -16.20 16.64 2.47
C LYS A 96 -17.66 16.19 2.50
N LYS A 97 -18.03 15.33 3.45
CA LYS A 97 -19.43 15.19 3.84
C LYS A 97 -19.78 16.52 4.50
N PHE A 98 -20.32 17.43 3.69
CA PHE A 98 -21.02 18.59 4.20
C PHE A 98 -22.24 18.05 4.94
N PHE A 99 -22.16 18.04 6.27
CA PHE A 99 -23.31 17.89 7.15
C PHE A 99 -23.88 19.28 7.42
#